data_AF-A0A1W9MUT0-F1
#
_entry.id   AF-A0A1W9MUT0-F1
#
_cell.length_a   1.000
_cell.length_b   1.000
_cell.length_c   1.000
_cell.angle_alpha   90.00
_cell.angle_beta   90.00
_cell.angle_gamma   90.00
#
_symmetry.space_group_name_H-M   'P 1'
#
loop_
_entity.id
_entity.type
_entity.pdbx_description
1 polymer ?
#
loop_
_entity_poly.entity_id
_entity_poly.type
_entity_poly.pdbx_seq_one_letter_code
_entity_poly.pdbx_strand_id
1 'polypeptide(L)'
;MLNLQKLMIEPFSDALRHCYIEAYGVAEPNYADIIRWAASFALENIANCDALYHNVEHTIMVTMSGQAILRGRHLVEGGVTPRDWLHFTMASLCHDIGYVKGICRDDRSGVFATGVNGAVVELPPGGSCASLAPYHVDRSKLFIRERFSGRLLADLDP
;
A
#
# COMPACT_ATOMS: atom_id res chain seq x y z
N MET A 1 19.23 4.62 17.35
CA MET A 1 18.23 5.69 17.57
C MET A 1 16.85 5.03 17.48
N LEU A 2 15.91 5.37 18.37
CA LEU A 2 14.57 4.79 18.37
C LEU A 2 13.78 5.25 17.14
N ASN A 3 13.22 4.32 16.36
CA ASN A 3 12.31 4.61 15.25
C ASN A 3 10.93 4.03 15.61
N LEU A 4 9.99 4.92 15.98
CA LEU A 4 8.65 4.53 16.40
C LEU A 4 7.85 3.86 15.28
N GLN A 5 8.01 4.30 14.03
CA GLN A 5 7.32 3.71 12.88
C GLN A 5 7.74 2.25 12.69
N LYS A 6 9.04 1.96 12.83
CA LYS A 6 9.57 0.61 12.72
C LYS A 6 8.98 -0.37 13.74
N LEU A 7 8.69 0.11 14.96
CA LEU A 7 8.07 -0.69 16.01
C LEU A 7 6.62 -1.11 15.68
N MET A 8 5.97 -0.44 14.73
CA MET A 8 4.63 -0.81 14.25
C MET A 8 4.71 -1.62 12.94
N ILE A 9 5.59 -1.21 12.02
CA ILE A 9 5.71 -1.80 10.69
C ILE A 9 6.16 -3.27 10.76
N GLU A 10 7.19 -3.59 11.55
CA GLU A 10 7.73 -4.96 11.61
C GLU A 10 6.69 -5.97 12.16
N PRO A 11 6.09 -5.76 13.35
CA PRO A 11 5.09 -6.69 13.88
C PRO A 11 3.87 -6.82 12.97
N PHE A 12 3.43 -5.73 12.35
CA PHE A 12 2.29 -5.77 11.43
C PHE A 12 2.60 -6.54 10.15
N SER A 13 3.80 -6.36 9.57
CA SER A 13 4.24 -7.10 8.39
C SER A 13 4.30 -8.60 8.67
N ASP A 14 4.80 -9.00 9.84
CA ASP A 14 4.83 -10.40 10.27
C ASP A 14 3.43 -10.95 10.56
N ALA A 15 2.53 -10.13 11.12
CA ALA A 15 1.13 -10.51 11.33
C ALA A 15 0.41 -10.82 10.00
N LEU A 16 0.58 -9.99 8.97
CA LEU A 16 -0.03 -10.27 7.65
C LEU A 16 0.49 -11.57 7.03
N ARG A 17 1.79 -11.86 7.18
CA ARG A 17 2.38 -13.14 6.76
C ARG A 17 1.73 -14.32 7.48
N HIS A 18 1.57 -14.23 8.80
CA HIS A 18 0.93 -15.28 9.59
C HIS A 18 -0.54 -15.45 9.20
N CYS A 19 -1.30 -14.38 9.01
CA CYS A 19 -2.70 -14.46 8.57
C CYS A 19 -2.85 -15.20 7.23
N TYR A 20 -1.93 -14.97 6.28
CA TYR A 20 -1.94 -15.72 5.03
C TYR A 20 -1.67 -17.22 5.24
N ILE A 21 -0.65 -17.56 6.03
CA ILE A 21 -0.29 -18.96 6.34
C ILE A 21 -1.43 -19.66 7.07
N GLU A 22 -2.14 -18.98 7.97
CA GLU A 22 -3.31 -19.53 8.66
C GLU A 22 -4.48 -19.79 7.71
N ALA A 23 -4.68 -18.93 6.71
CA ALA A 23 -5.77 -19.05 5.75
C ALA A 23 -5.52 -20.15 4.71
N TYR A 24 -4.28 -20.31 4.24
CA TYR A 24 -3.96 -21.14 3.06
C TYR A 24 -2.88 -22.21 3.28
N GLY A 25 -2.25 -22.25 4.45
CA GLY A 25 -1.21 -23.23 4.79
C GLY A 25 -0.01 -23.14 3.85
N VAL A 26 0.20 -24.20 3.07
CA VAL A 26 1.33 -24.32 2.12
C VAL A 26 0.96 -23.93 0.68
N ALA A 27 -0.26 -23.47 0.42
CA ALA A 27 -0.67 -23.03 -0.92
C ALA A 27 -0.02 -21.68 -1.27
N GLU A 28 0.60 -21.60 -2.45
CA GLU A 28 1.34 -20.42 -2.95
C GLU A 28 2.24 -19.79 -1.86
N PRO A 29 3.24 -20.53 -1.34
CA PRO A 29 3.98 -20.13 -0.14
C PRO A 29 4.78 -18.83 -0.31
N ASN A 30 5.14 -18.48 -1.55
CA ASN A 30 5.77 -17.22 -1.92
C ASN A 30 4.88 -16.00 -1.61
N TYR A 31 3.54 -16.14 -1.64
CA TYR A 31 2.64 -15.01 -1.39
C TYR A 31 2.74 -14.48 0.04
N ALA A 32 2.99 -15.36 1.03
CA ALA A 32 3.17 -14.94 2.41
C ALA A 32 4.36 -13.95 2.55
N ASP A 33 5.47 -14.25 1.87
CA ASP A 33 6.67 -13.42 1.91
C ASP A 33 6.53 -12.17 1.04
N ILE A 34 5.82 -12.25 -0.10
CA ILE A 34 5.48 -11.08 -0.92
C ILE A 34 4.61 -10.10 -0.13
N ILE A 35 3.59 -10.59 0.60
CA ILE A 35 2.72 -9.77 1.45
C ILE A 35 3.53 -9.06 2.53
N ARG A 36 4.40 -9.80 3.23
CA ARG A 36 5.29 -9.22 4.26
C ARG A 36 6.15 -8.11 3.69
N TRP A 37 6.80 -8.38 2.56
CA TRP A 37 7.65 -7.40 1.88
C TRP A 37 6.84 -6.18 1.41
N ALA A 38 5.66 -6.39 0.83
CA ALA A 38 4.78 -5.33 0.36
C ALA A 38 4.33 -4.42 1.52
N ALA A 39 4.08 -4.99 2.71
CA ALA A 39 3.72 -4.24 3.89
C ALA A 39 4.85 -3.32 4.35
N SER A 40 6.07 -3.85 4.46
CA SER A 40 7.24 -3.03 4.79
C SER A 40 7.48 -1.95 3.74
N PHE A 41 7.44 -2.33 2.45
CA PHE A 41 7.60 -1.39 1.34
C PHE A 41 6.59 -0.24 1.38
N ALA A 42 5.30 -0.54 1.54
CA ALA A 42 4.26 0.48 1.53
C ALA A 42 4.36 1.39 2.76
N LEU A 43 4.48 0.81 3.95
CA LEU A 43 4.45 1.57 5.20
C LEU A 43 5.73 2.40 5.42
N GLU A 44 6.90 1.92 4.97
CA GLU A 44 8.13 2.73 5.01
C GLU A 44 8.05 3.94 4.07
N ASN A 45 7.35 3.83 2.93
CA ASN A 45 7.09 5.00 2.07
C ASN A 45 6.08 5.94 2.73
N ILE A 46 4.96 5.41 3.24
CA ILE A 46 3.90 6.18 3.92
C ILE A 46 4.43 6.88 5.17
N ALA A 47 5.44 6.35 5.85
CA ALA A 47 6.10 7.02 6.98
C ALA A 47 6.73 8.39 6.63
N ASN A 48 6.94 8.69 5.34
CA ASN A 48 7.41 10.00 4.87
C ASN A 48 6.26 11.00 4.60
N CYS A 49 5.01 10.58 4.82
CA CYS A 49 3.83 11.41 4.66
C CYS A 49 3.62 12.30 5.89
N ASP A 50 3.50 13.62 5.69
CA ASP A 50 3.18 14.59 6.74
C ASP A 50 1.66 14.86 6.89
N ALA A 51 0.81 13.93 6.41
CA ALA A 51 -0.62 13.97 6.66
C ALA A 51 -0.93 13.48 8.09
N LEU A 52 -1.80 14.21 8.80
CA LEU A 52 -2.11 13.89 10.21
C LEU A 52 -2.89 12.58 10.38
N TYR A 53 -3.70 12.19 9.39
CA TYR A 53 -4.56 11.01 9.44
C TYR A 53 -4.16 9.91 8.46
N HIS A 54 -3.93 10.23 7.18
CA HIS A 54 -3.52 9.27 6.14
C HIS A 54 -2.03 8.90 6.29
N ASN A 55 -1.74 8.15 7.36
CA ASN A 55 -0.41 7.79 7.83
C ASN A 55 -0.26 6.25 7.97
N VAL A 56 0.83 5.82 8.62
CA VAL A 56 1.13 4.39 8.83
C VAL A 56 0.04 3.71 9.63
N GLU A 57 -0.39 4.32 10.73
CA GLU A 57 -1.42 3.77 11.61
C GLU A 57 -2.76 3.61 10.89
N HIS A 58 -3.17 4.60 10.09
CA HIS A 58 -4.37 4.50 9.26
C HIS A 58 -4.28 3.33 8.27
N THR A 59 -3.16 3.22 7.57
CA THR A 59 -2.95 2.15 6.58
C THR A 59 -2.98 0.77 7.22
N ILE A 60 -2.39 0.63 8.42
CA ILE A 60 -2.48 -0.60 9.24
C ILE A 60 -3.94 -0.91 9.57
N MET A 61 -4.69 0.06 10.11
CA MET A 61 -6.09 -0.15 10.50
C MET A 61 -7.00 -0.52 9.32
N VAL A 62 -6.85 0.14 8.17
CA VAL A 62 -7.60 -0.17 6.94
C VAL A 62 -7.26 -1.58 6.47
N THR A 63 -5.98 -1.94 6.43
CA THR A 63 -5.54 -3.26 5.96
C THR A 63 -6.00 -4.37 6.91
N MET A 64 -5.94 -4.17 8.23
CA MET A 64 -6.45 -5.13 9.22
C MET A 64 -7.97 -5.32 9.10
N SER A 65 -8.71 -4.22 8.94
CA SER A 65 -10.16 -4.27 8.76
C SER A 65 -10.52 -5.01 7.46
N GLY A 66 -9.80 -4.74 6.38
CA GLY A 66 -9.95 -5.44 5.11
C GLY A 66 -9.65 -6.94 5.22
N GLN A 67 -8.57 -7.34 5.90
CA GLN A 67 -8.24 -8.74 6.17
C GLN A 67 -9.35 -9.45 6.95
N ALA A 68 -9.93 -8.79 7.97
CA ALA A 68 -11.03 -9.35 8.73
C ALA A 68 -12.29 -9.57 7.87
N ILE A 69 -12.64 -8.60 7.02
CA ILE A 69 -13.76 -8.72 6.06
C ILE A 69 -13.50 -9.86 5.07
N LEU A 70 -12.30 -9.90 4.48
CA LEU A 70 -11.94 -10.91 3.48
C LEU A 70 -11.94 -12.32 4.06
N ARG A 71 -11.41 -12.48 5.29
CA ARG A 71 -11.48 -13.73 6.05
C ARG A 71 -12.92 -14.14 6.33
N GLY A 72 -13.76 -13.19 6.79
CA GLY A 72 -15.17 -13.44 7.02
C GLY A 72 -15.87 -13.95 5.77
N ARG A 73 -15.63 -13.32 4.62
CA ARG A 73 -16.15 -13.77 3.33
C ARG A 73 -15.69 -15.20 2.99
N HIS A 74 -14.39 -15.48 3.13
CA HIS A 74 -13.85 -16.81 2.85
C HIS A 74 -14.48 -17.89 3.75
N LEU A 75 -14.74 -17.58 5.02
CA LEU A 75 -15.38 -18.52 5.96
C LEU A 75 -16.87 -18.73 5.68
N VAL A 76 -17.60 -17.69 5.26
CA VAL A 76 -19.05 -17.74 5.06
C VAL A 76 -19.43 -18.22 3.66
N GLU A 77 -18.76 -17.70 2.63
CA GLU A 77 -19.09 -17.94 1.22
C GLU A 77 -18.08 -18.87 0.53
N GLY A 78 -16.85 -18.99 1.07
CA GLY A 78 -15.74 -19.65 0.37
C GLY A 78 -15.20 -18.83 -0.81
N GLY A 79 -14.45 -19.47 -1.69
CA GLY A 79 -14.09 -18.92 -3.01
C GLY A 79 -13.01 -17.83 -3.05
N VAL A 80 -12.61 -17.24 -1.91
CA VAL A 80 -11.46 -16.31 -1.89
C VAL A 80 -10.16 -17.09 -2.11
N THR A 81 -9.54 -16.92 -3.27
CA THR A 81 -8.30 -17.62 -3.64
C THR A 81 -7.08 -16.98 -2.98
N PRO A 82 -5.94 -17.69 -2.88
CA PRO A 82 -4.64 -17.10 -2.54
C PRO A 82 -4.32 -15.81 -3.29
N ARG A 83 -4.64 -15.77 -4.59
CA ARG A 83 -4.40 -14.61 -5.45
C ARG A 83 -5.30 -13.44 -5.10
N ASP A 84 -6.59 -13.68 -4.84
CA ASP A 84 -7.51 -12.64 -4.38
C ASP A 84 -7.02 -12.01 -3.07
N TRP A 85 -6.53 -12.85 -2.15
CA TRP A 85 -5.96 -12.40 -0.88
C TRP A 85 -4.72 -11.54 -1.06
N LEU A 86 -3.79 -11.99 -1.90
CA LEU A 86 -2.59 -11.23 -2.24
C LEU A 86 -2.96 -9.87 -2.83
N HIS A 87 -3.79 -9.85 -3.87
CA HIS A 87 -4.17 -8.62 -4.58
C HIS A 87 -4.91 -7.64 -3.68
N PHE A 88 -5.88 -8.12 -2.90
CA PHE A 88 -6.62 -7.29 -1.97
C PHE A 88 -5.69 -6.69 -0.90
N THR A 89 -4.79 -7.49 -0.33
CA THR A 89 -3.84 -7.03 0.68
C THR A 89 -2.88 -5.98 0.11
N MET A 90 -2.32 -6.21 -1.08
CA MET A 90 -1.46 -5.24 -1.76
C MET A 90 -2.20 -3.94 -2.08
N ALA A 91 -3.46 -4.03 -2.53
CA ALA A 91 -4.29 -2.85 -2.79
C ALA A 91 -4.55 -2.05 -1.50
N SER A 92 -4.90 -2.70 -0.39
CA SER A 92 -5.09 -2.03 0.91
C SER A 92 -3.80 -1.40 1.44
N LEU A 93 -2.65 -2.07 1.31
CA LEU A 93 -1.37 -1.51 1.73
C LEU A 93 -0.97 -0.27 0.93
N CYS A 94 -1.25 -0.27 -0.37
CA CYS A 94 -0.81 0.79 -1.28
C CYS A 94 -1.87 1.86 -1.55
N HIS A 95 -3.08 1.78 -0.96
CA HIS A 95 -4.18 2.70 -1.34
C HIS A 95 -3.82 4.18 -1.12
N ASP A 96 -3.17 4.48 -0.01
CA ASP A 96 -2.80 5.83 0.42
C ASP A 96 -1.34 6.21 0.11
N ILE A 97 -0.57 5.34 -0.54
CA ILE A 97 0.85 5.64 -0.83
C ILE A 97 1.01 6.87 -1.73
N GLY A 98 0.00 7.17 -2.55
CA GLY A 98 -0.07 8.36 -3.38
C GLY A 98 -0.21 9.66 -2.60
N TYR A 99 -0.46 9.67 -1.28
CA TYR A 99 -0.35 10.89 -0.50
C TYR A 99 1.10 11.38 -0.36
N VAL A 100 2.09 10.48 -0.46
CA VAL A 100 3.50 10.81 -0.22
C VAL A 100 4.00 11.78 -1.30
N LYS A 101 4.44 12.96 -0.87
CA LYS A 101 5.11 13.96 -1.71
C LYS A 101 6.50 13.44 -2.14
N GLY A 102 6.86 13.61 -3.41
CA GLY A 102 8.17 13.21 -3.95
C GLY A 102 8.24 11.73 -4.35
N ILE A 103 7.13 11.00 -4.32
CA ILE A 103 7.13 9.55 -4.56
C ILE A 103 7.05 9.20 -6.05
N CYS A 104 6.37 10.02 -6.85
CA CYS A 104 6.23 9.83 -8.30
C CYS A 104 7.40 10.48 -9.05
N ARG A 105 7.78 9.94 -10.21
CA ARG A 105 8.93 10.43 -11.01
C ARG A 105 8.79 11.88 -11.44
N ASP A 106 7.57 12.38 -11.62
CA ASP A 106 7.28 13.75 -12.04
C ASP A 106 7.04 14.72 -10.87
N ASP A 107 7.17 14.26 -9.62
CA ASP A 107 7.13 15.16 -8.47
C ASP A 107 8.38 16.06 -8.44
N ARG A 108 8.17 17.36 -8.21
CA ARG A 108 9.19 18.42 -8.10
C ARG A 108 8.89 19.29 -6.88
N SER A 109 9.76 20.26 -6.61
CA SER A 109 9.53 21.19 -5.49
C SER A 109 8.24 22.00 -5.73
N GLY A 110 7.23 21.81 -4.89
CA GLY A 110 5.94 22.52 -4.95
C GLY A 110 4.96 22.04 -6.02
N VAL A 111 5.40 21.22 -6.97
CA VAL A 111 4.60 20.72 -8.10
C VAL A 111 4.64 19.20 -8.10
N PHE A 112 3.49 18.55 -8.13
CA PHE A 112 3.39 17.11 -7.94
C PHE A 112 2.51 16.44 -8.99
N ALA A 113 2.84 15.22 -9.37
CA ALA A 113 2.06 14.44 -10.32
C ALA A 113 0.63 14.21 -9.80
N THR A 114 -0.35 14.30 -10.69
CA THR A 114 -1.74 13.94 -10.37
C THR A 114 -1.99 12.44 -10.56
N GLY A 115 -1.08 11.73 -11.24
CA GLY A 115 -1.30 10.35 -11.68
C GLY A 115 -2.11 10.21 -12.97
N VAL A 116 -2.64 11.31 -13.51
CA VAL A 116 -3.56 11.32 -14.65
C VAL A 116 -2.91 12.00 -15.86
N ASN A 117 -2.70 11.25 -16.94
CA ASN A 117 -2.24 11.77 -18.24
C ASN A 117 -1.01 12.69 -18.18
N GLY A 118 -0.07 12.43 -17.25
CA GLY A 118 1.13 13.26 -17.06
C GLY A 118 0.85 14.67 -16.48
N ALA A 119 -0.38 14.95 -16.04
CA ALA A 119 -0.73 16.23 -15.44
C ALA A 119 -0.12 16.36 -14.04
N VAL A 120 0.20 17.61 -13.68
CA VAL A 120 0.75 17.99 -12.38
C VAL A 120 -0.13 19.04 -11.70
N VAL A 121 -0.01 19.14 -10.37
CA VAL A 121 -0.69 20.14 -9.54
C VAL A 121 0.33 20.88 -8.69
N GLU A 122 0.18 22.20 -8.58
CA GLU A 122 0.97 23.01 -7.66
C GLU A 122 0.28 23.04 -6.28
N LEU A 123 1.03 22.80 -5.22
CA LEU A 123 0.54 22.92 -3.85
C LEU A 123 1.01 24.23 -3.22
N PRO A 124 0.17 24.87 -2.39
CA PRO A 124 0.59 26.07 -1.68
C PRO A 124 1.78 25.78 -0.75
N PRO A 125 2.67 26.77 -0.51
CA PRO A 125 3.75 26.64 0.46
C PRO A 125 3.23 26.20 1.83
N GLY A 126 3.84 25.16 2.41
CA GLY A 126 3.41 24.60 3.70
C GLY A 126 2.23 23.62 3.63
N GLY A 127 1.69 23.33 2.44
CA GLY A 127 0.69 22.28 2.26
C GLY A 127 1.21 20.90 2.66
N SER A 128 0.49 20.20 3.52
CA SER A 128 0.81 18.81 3.87
C SER A 128 0.44 17.85 2.74
N CYS A 129 0.85 16.59 2.86
CA CYS A 129 0.51 15.51 1.95
C CYS A 129 -1.01 15.38 1.78
N ALA A 130 -1.80 15.73 2.79
CA ALA A 130 -3.26 15.73 2.73
C ALA A 130 -3.83 16.58 1.57
N SER A 131 -3.08 17.58 1.08
CA SER A 131 -3.45 18.38 -0.09
C SER A 131 -3.55 17.56 -1.39
N LEU A 132 -2.97 16.36 -1.42
CA LEU A 132 -3.01 15.42 -2.54
C LEU A 132 -4.21 14.47 -2.48
N ALA A 133 -5.15 14.64 -1.53
CA ALA A 133 -6.36 13.83 -1.43
C ALA A 133 -7.13 13.67 -2.76
N PRO A 134 -7.27 14.69 -3.62
CA PRO A 134 -7.98 14.51 -4.90
C PRO A 134 -7.26 13.56 -5.89
N TYR A 135 -5.98 13.30 -5.67
CA TYR A 135 -5.10 12.62 -6.62
C TYR A 135 -4.49 11.31 -6.08
N HIS A 136 -4.60 11.04 -4.77
CA HIS A 136 -3.87 9.96 -4.10
C HIS A 136 -4.09 8.60 -4.78
N VAL A 137 -5.32 8.25 -5.19
CA VAL A 137 -5.59 6.96 -5.86
C VAL A 137 -4.81 6.81 -7.17
N ASP A 138 -4.87 7.81 -8.04
CA ASP A 138 -4.19 7.74 -9.34
C ASP A 138 -2.67 7.89 -9.19
N ARG A 139 -2.22 8.67 -8.22
CA ARG A 139 -0.82 8.73 -7.80
C ARG A 139 -0.31 7.39 -7.28
N SER A 140 -1.09 6.69 -6.46
CA SER A 140 -0.75 5.34 -5.97
C SER A 140 -0.54 4.39 -7.15
N LYS A 141 -1.46 4.38 -8.13
CA LYS A 141 -1.32 3.56 -9.34
C LYS A 141 -0.09 3.96 -10.17
N LEU A 142 0.14 5.27 -10.34
CA LEU A 142 1.30 5.78 -11.07
C LEU A 142 2.60 5.30 -10.43
N PHE A 143 2.75 5.48 -9.11
CA PHE A 143 3.94 5.07 -8.38
C PHE A 143 4.21 3.57 -8.50
N ILE A 144 3.19 2.73 -8.32
CA ILE A 144 3.33 1.27 -8.45
C ILE A 144 3.79 0.90 -9.87
N ARG A 145 3.21 1.52 -10.91
CA ARG A 145 3.68 1.31 -12.30
C ARG A 145 5.13 1.75 -12.46
N GLU A 146 5.48 2.96 -12.05
CA GLU A 146 6.85 3.49 -12.17
C GLU A 146 7.90 2.64 -11.45
N ARG A 147 7.53 2.01 -10.34
CA ARG A 147 8.44 1.23 -9.51
C ARG A 147 8.61 -0.22 -9.98
N PHE A 148 7.57 -0.79 -10.59
CA PHE A 148 7.49 -2.23 -10.92
C PHE A 148 7.27 -2.53 -12.41
N SER A 149 7.21 -1.52 -13.28
CA SER A 149 7.18 -1.68 -14.74
C SER A 149 8.53 -2.21 -15.24
N GLY A 150 8.66 -3.53 -15.30
CA GLY A 150 9.84 -4.20 -15.80
C GLY A 150 9.76 -5.74 -15.79
N ARG A 151 8.94 -6.34 -14.91
CA ARG A 151 8.62 -7.79 -14.89
C ARG A 151 7.55 -8.17 -13.85
N LEU A 152 7.47 -7.46 -12.72
CA LEU A 152 6.66 -7.90 -11.55
C LEU A 152 5.14 -7.71 -11.71
N LEU A 153 4.68 -6.68 -12.43
CA LEU A 153 3.24 -6.44 -12.65
C LEU A 153 2.64 -7.36 -13.73
N ALA A 154 3.45 -7.85 -14.67
CA ALA A 154 2.98 -8.73 -15.75
C ALA A 154 2.60 -10.13 -15.26
N ASP A 155 3.12 -10.55 -14.11
CA ASP A 155 2.76 -11.83 -13.47
C ASP A 155 1.58 -11.69 -12.50
N LEU A 156 1.18 -10.44 -12.17
CA LEU A 156 0.11 -10.15 -11.21
C LEU A 156 -1.21 -9.76 -11.87
N ASP A 157 -1.26 -9.32 -13.11
CA ASP A 157 -2.51 -9.13 -13.88
C ASP A 157 -2.48 -9.97 -15.18
N PRO A 158 -3.56 -10.70 -15.55
CA PRO A 158 -3.66 -11.41 -16.83
C PRO A 158 -3.71 -10.46 -18.04
#